data_AF-A0A444DLI6-F1
#
_entry.id   AF-A0A444DLI6-F1
#
_cell.length_a   1.000
_cell.length_b   1.000
_cell.length_c   1.000
_cell.angle_alpha   90.00
_cell.angle_beta   90.00
_cell.angle_gamma   90.00
#
_symmetry.space_group_name_H-M   'P 1'
#
loop_
_entity.id
_entity.type
_entity.pdbx_description
1 polymer ?
#
loop_
_entity_poly.entity_id
_entity_poly.type
_entity_poly.pdbx_seq_one_letter_code
_entity_poly.pdbx_strand_id
1 'polypeptide(L)'
;MATSLDQWTRELNEASKLAEDISAMISERGSLPPGPDTQRHLTAMRRKITILRTRLESLESFLSKLPSLQPMYVKDKELHKRQEMLANLKSKANQMASELNMSNFGNRFAFSPFYHRVNYPVKHRKDLFGDSKKPADVVSRTAGLDNQGIVGLQRQIMRGMLL
;
A
#
# COMPACT_ATOMS: atom_id res chain seq x y z
N MET A 1 -10.48 -4.10 -31.52
CA MET A 1 -9.72 -3.20 -30.62
C MET A 1 -10.50 -3.15 -29.31
N ALA A 2 -10.01 -3.75 -28.23
CA ALA A 2 -10.66 -3.61 -26.92
C ALA A 2 -10.58 -2.15 -26.49
N THR A 3 -11.66 -1.58 -25.95
CA THR A 3 -11.58 -0.20 -25.46
C THR A 3 -10.69 -0.18 -24.22
N SER A 4 -10.03 0.96 -23.93
CA SER A 4 -9.20 1.09 -22.72
C SER A 4 -9.98 0.78 -21.43
N LEU A 5 -11.31 0.94 -21.49
CA LEU A 5 -12.24 0.59 -20.42
C LEU A 5 -12.38 -0.93 -20.24
N ASP A 6 -12.52 -1.68 -21.32
CA ASP A 6 -12.58 -3.14 -21.29
C ASP A 6 -11.28 -3.73 -20.72
N GLN A 7 -10.15 -3.11 -21.09
CA GLN A 7 -8.83 -3.51 -20.60
C GLN A 7 -8.64 -3.23 -19.10
N TRP A 8 -9.12 -2.08 -18.61
CA TRP A 8 -9.11 -1.77 -17.17
C TRP A 8 -9.96 -2.76 -16.37
N THR A 9 -11.16 -3.07 -16.86
CA THR A 9 -12.11 -3.97 -16.18
C THR A 9 -11.56 -5.39 -16.12
N ARG A 10 -10.95 -5.87 -17.21
CA ARG A 10 -10.28 -7.17 -17.24
C ARG A 10 -9.14 -7.23 -16.22
N GLU A 11 -8.28 -6.22 -16.17
CA GLU A 11 -7.15 -6.18 -15.23
C GLU A 11 -7.63 -6.12 -13.76
N LEU A 12 -8.75 -5.44 -13.50
CA LEU A 12 -9.36 -5.40 -12.16
C LEU A 12 -9.82 -6.79 -11.73
N ASN A 13 -10.47 -7.53 -12.63
CA ASN A 13 -10.93 -8.89 -12.35
C ASN A 13 -9.77 -9.85 -12.08
N GLU A 14 -8.70 -9.77 -12.87
CA GLU A 14 -7.48 -10.56 -12.66
C GLU A 14 -6.80 -10.22 -11.32
N ALA A 15 -6.68 -8.92 -11.00
CA ALA A 15 -6.14 -8.47 -9.71
C ALA A 15 -7.00 -8.93 -8.53
N SER A 16 -8.33 -8.89 -8.67
CA SER A 16 -9.28 -9.32 -7.64
C SER A 16 -9.19 -10.83 -7.41
N LYS A 17 -9.17 -11.63 -8.48
CA LYS A 17 -9.00 -13.09 -8.39
C LYS A 17 -7.68 -13.46 -7.73
N LEU A 18 -6.59 -12.78 -8.08
CA LEU A 18 -5.29 -12.99 -7.46
C LEU A 18 -5.29 -12.62 -5.97
N ALA A 19 -6.01 -11.57 -5.58
CA ALA A 19 -6.18 -11.20 -4.18
C ALA A 19 -6.97 -12.27 -3.39
N GLU A 20 -8.04 -12.83 -3.95
CA GLU A 20 -8.79 -13.93 -3.31
C GLU A 20 -7.93 -15.19 -3.15
N ASP A 21 -7.17 -15.55 -4.17
CA ASP A 21 -6.24 -16.68 -4.12
C ASP A 21 -5.13 -16.48 -3.06
N ILE A 22 -4.60 -15.27 -2.90
CA ILE A 22 -3.68 -14.95 -1.78
C ILE A 22 -4.41 -15.08 -0.43
N SER A 23 -5.65 -14.59 -0.31
CA SER A 23 -6.45 -14.72 0.92
C SER A 23 -6.75 -16.18 1.29
N ALA A 24 -7.01 -17.03 0.31
CA ALA A 24 -7.17 -18.47 0.51
C ALA A 24 -5.86 -19.11 1.02
N MET A 25 -4.74 -18.82 0.36
CA MET A 25 -3.42 -19.29 0.81
C MET A 25 -3.10 -18.81 2.24
N ILE A 26 -3.43 -17.57 2.60
CA ILE A 26 -3.23 -17.05 3.97
C ILE A 26 -4.03 -17.87 4.98
N SER A 27 -5.29 -18.19 4.66
CA SER A 27 -6.16 -19.00 5.53
C SER A 27 -5.62 -20.42 5.70
N GLU A 28 -5.15 -21.04 4.62
CA GLU A 28 -4.57 -22.39 4.61
C GLU A 28 -3.25 -22.46 5.39
N ARG A 29 -2.47 -21.37 5.43
CA ARG A 29 -1.19 -21.30 6.15
C ARG A 29 -1.31 -21.72 7.61
N GLY A 30 -2.39 -21.34 8.30
CA GLY A 30 -2.59 -21.66 9.71
C GLY A 30 -2.65 -23.16 10.01
N SER A 31 -2.95 -23.98 9.00
CA SER A 31 -3.07 -25.44 9.12
C SER A 31 -1.78 -26.21 8.80
N LEU A 32 -0.77 -25.55 8.22
CA LEU A 32 0.44 -26.22 7.75
C LEU A 32 1.47 -26.37 8.89
N PRO A 33 2.08 -27.56 9.06
CA PRO A 33 3.13 -27.76 10.06
C PRO A 33 4.39 -26.95 9.70
N PRO A 34 5.23 -26.58 10.68
CA PRO A 34 6.52 -25.96 10.40
C PRO A 34 7.39 -26.90 9.54
N GLY A 35 7.83 -26.43 8.36
CA GLY A 35 8.64 -27.26 7.48
C GLY A 35 8.97 -26.64 6.13
N PRO A 36 9.70 -27.37 5.26
CA PRO A 36 10.09 -26.93 3.93
C PRO A 36 8.89 -26.58 3.03
N ASP A 37 7.78 -27.32 3.15
CA ASP A 37 6.57 -27.05 2.38
C ASP A 37 5.90 -25.72 2.78
N THR A 38 5.93 -25.38 4.07
CA THR A 38 5.48 -24.07 4.56
C THR A 38 6.35 -22.93 4.03
N GLN A 39 7.67 -23.12 3.95
CA GLN A 39 8.57 -22.13 3.33
C GLN A 39 8.31 -21.95 1.83
N ARG A 40 8.05 -23.04 1.09
CA ARG A 40 7.67 -23.00 -0.33
C ARG A 40 6.35 -22.27 -0.52
N HIS A 41 5.37 -22.57 0.32
CA HIS A 41 4.06 -21.93 0.33
C HIS A 41 4.18 -20.42 0.58
N LEU A 42 4.98 -20.01 1.57
CA LEU A 42 5.27 -18.59 1.84
C LEU A 42 5.98 -17.90 0.67
N THR A 43 6.92 -18.58 0.02
CA THR A 43 7.63 -18.03 -1.14
C THR A 43 6.69 -17.83 -2.33
N ALA A 44 5.82 -18.81 -2.60
CA ALA A 44 4.79 -18.70 -3.64
C ALA A 44 3.82 -17.54 -3.34
N MET A 45 3.38 -17.41 -2.09
CA MET A 45 2.49 -16.33 -1.65
C MET A 45 3.14 -14.94 -1.81
N ARG A 46 4.41 -14.78 -1.39
CA ARG A 46 5.18 -13.53 -1.59
C ARG A 46 5.34 -13.16 -3.07
N ARG A 47 5.54 -14.16 -3.94
CA ARG A 47 5.61 -13.95 -5.40
C ARG A 47 4.26 -13.48 -5.95
N LYS A 48 3.15 -14.09 -5.52
CA LYS A 48 1.79 -13.66 -5.89
C LYS A 48 1.48 -12.24 -5.44
N ILE A 49 1.86 -11.85 -4.22
CA ILE A 49 1.73 -10.47 -3.71
C ILE A 49 2.53 -9.49 -4.58
N THR A 50 3.72 -9.87 -5.03
CA THR A 50 4.53 -9.04 -5.94
C THR A 50 3.90 -8.90 -7.33
N ILE A 51 3.29 -9.96 -7.85
CA ILE A 51 2.53 -9.90 -9.12
C ILE A 51 1.31 -9.00 -8.95
N LEU A 52 0.54 -9.16 -7.86
CA LEU A 52 -0.62 -8.32 -7.56
C LEU A 52 -0.24 -6.83 -7.57
N ARG A 53 0.89 -6.48 -6.95
CA ARG A 53 1.43 -5.12 -6.99
C ARG A 53 1.61 -4.59 -8.42
N THR A 54 2.26 -5.34 -9.31
CA THR A 54 2.48 -4.90 -10.70
C THR A 54 1.17 -4.72 -11.48
N ARG A 55 0.15 -5.54 -11.18
CA ARG A 55 -1.19 -5.39 -11.75
C ARG A 55 -1.88 -4.12 -11.24
N LEU A 56 -1.72 -3.78 -9.96
CA LEU A 56 -2.24 -2.52 -9.39
C LEU A 56 -1.56 -1.29 -10.01
N GLU A 57 -0.25 -1.34 -10.25
CA GLU A 57 0.49 -0.29 -10.98
C GLU A 57 -0.03 -0.16 -12.43
N SER A 58 -0.38 -1.28 -13.08
CA SER A 58 -1.01 -1.29 -14.41
C SER A 58 -2.40 -0.66 -14.40
N LEU A 59 -3.24 -0.96 -13.40
CA LEU A 59 -4.56 -0.35 -13.19
C LEU A 59 -4.47 1.16 -12.98
N GLU A 60 -3.50 1.64 -12.20
CA GLU A 60 -3.21 3.07 -12.06
C GLU A 60 -2.87 3.70 -13.41
N SER A 61 -2.01 3.04 -14.20
CA SER A 61 -1.61 3.54 -15.51
C SER A 61 -2.80 3.67 -16.47
N PHE A 62 -3.76 2.75 -16.42
CA PHE A 62 -4.98 2.85 -17.22
C PHE A 62 -5.87 4.02 -16.77
N LEU A 63 -6.04 4.20 -15.45
CA LEU A 63 -6.78 5.35 -14.90
C LEU A 63 -6.13 6.69 -15.26
N SER A 64 -4.80 6.73 -15.38
CA SER A 64 -4.08 7.94 -15.80
C SER A 64 -4.32 8.36 -17.26
N LYS A 65 -4.66 7.39 -18.12
CA LYS A 65 -4.84 7.59 -19.57
C LYS A 65 -6.29 7.91 -19.95
N LEU A 66 -7.24 7.49 -19.12
CA LEU A 66 -8.69 7.74 -19.25
C LEU A 66 -9.14 9.22 -19.27
N PRO A 67 -8.46 10.22 -18.65
CA PRO A 67 -8.89 11.61 -18.65
C PRO A 67 -8.98 12.23 -20.04
N SER A 68 -8.24 11.70 -21.02
CA SER A 68 -8.06 12.32 -22.34
C SER A 68 -9.24 12.21 -23.32
N LEU A 69 -10.27 11.37 -23.08
CA LEU A 69 -11.16 10.92 -24.17
C LEU A 69 -12.70 10.97 -23.96
N GLN A 70 -13.27 11.50 -22.86
CA GLN A 70 -14.74 11.37 -22.61
C GLN A 70 -15.40 12.50 -21.80
N PRO A 71 -16.74 12.73 -21.95
CA PRO A 71 -17.49 13.87 -21.39
C PRO A 71 -17.44 13.96 -19.86
N MET A 72 -17.15 15.16 -19.34
CA MET A 72 -16.75 15.43 -17.95
C MET A 72 -17.72 14.93 -16.85
N TYR A 73 -19.03 15.03 -17.02
CA TYR A 73 -19.95 14.96 -15.89
C TYR A 73 -20.36 13.53 -15.46
N VAL A 74 -20.51 12.59 -16.41
CA VAL A 74 -20.78 11.17 -16.11
C VAL A 74 -19.51 10.43 -15.67
N LYS A 75 -18.34 10.99 -16.04
CA LYS A 75 -17.01 10.45 -15.81
C LYS A 75 -16.58 10.53 -14.35
N ASP A 76 -16.95 11.59 -13.62
CA ASP A 76 -16.42 11.82 -12.27
C ASP A 76 -16.88 10.79 -11.24
N LYS A 77 -18.16 10.41 -11.26
CA LYS A 77 -18.72 9.40 -10.34
C LYS A 77 -18.16 8.01 -10.60
N GLU A 78 -18.10 7.63 -11.88
CA GLU A 78 -17.60 6.32 -12.28
C GLU A 78 -16.07 6.22 -12.10
N LEU A 79 -15.32 7.28 -12.39
CA LEU A 79 -13.87 7.34 -12.14
C LEU A 79 -13.57 7.27 -10.64
N HIS A 80 -14.33 8.00 -9.81
CA HIS A 80 -14.25 7.86 -8.35
C HIS A 80 -14.44 6.42 -7.90
N LYS A 81 -15.51 5.77 -8.37
CA LYS A 81 -15.81 4.37 -8.03
C LYS A 81 -14.64 3.46 -8.40
N ARG A 82 -14.01 3.68 -9.55
CA ARG A 82 -12.82 2.94 -9.98
C ARG A 82 -11.59 3.20 -9.12
N GLN A 83 -11.39 4.45 -8.70
CA GLN A 83 -10.34 4.80 -7.76
C GLN A 83 -10.57 4.17 -6.38
N GLU A 84 -11.81 4.14 -5.91
CA GLU A 84 -12.19 3.52 -4.64
C GLU A 84 -11.95 2.01 -4.67
N MET A 85 -12.40 1.30 -5.71
CA MET A 85 -12.14 -0.13 -5.89
C MET A 85 -10.63 -0.43 -5.92
N LEU A 86 -9.85 0.41 -6.61
CA LEU A 86 -8.40 0.28 -6.63
C LEU A 86 -7.77 0.54 -5.26
N ALA A 87 -8.24 1.55 -4.51
CA ALA A 87 -7.78 1.85 -3.17
C ALA A 87 -8.06 0.68 -2.21
N ASN A 88 -9.22 0.03 -2.32
CA ASN A 88 -9.59 -1.15 -1.54
C ASN A 88 -8.64 -2.32 -1.82
N LEU A 89 -8.37 -2.63 -3.09
CA LEU A 89 -7.42 -3.69 -3.46
C LEU A 89 -5.99 -3.39 -2.98
N LYS A 90 -5.56 -2.14 -3.05
CA LYS A 90 -4.25 -1.73 -2.53
C LYS A 90 -4.17 -1.86 -1.02
N SER A 91 -5.23 -1.48 -0.30
CA SER A 91 -5.30 -1.68 1.15
C SER A 91 -5.20 -3.17 1.48
N LYS A 92 -5.95 -4.02 0.78
CA LYS A 92 -5.91 -5.48 0.93
C LYS A 92 -4.52 -6.05 0.64
N ALA A 93 -3.87 -5.64 -0.45
CA ALA A 93 -2.51 -6.06 -0.79
C ALA A 93 -1.47 -5.64 0.27
N ASN A 94 -1.61 -4.43 0.84
CA ASN A 94 -0.75 -3.99 1.93
C ASN A 94 -0.96 -4.81 3.21
N GLN A 95 -2.20 -5.18 3.54
CA GLN A 95 -2.51 -6.05 4.68
C GLN A 95 -1.86 -7.43 4.49
N MET A 96 -2.05 -8.06 3.32
CA MET A 96 -1.42 -9.35 2.98
C MET A 96 0.11 -9.29 3.08
N ALA A 97 0.72 -8.20 2.61
CA ALA A 97 2.15 -7.99 2.70
C ALA A 97 2.62 -7.86 4.16
N SER A 98 1.86 -7.18 5.01
CA SER A 98 2.15 -7.05 6.45
C SER A 98 2.05 -8.39 7.17
N GLU A 99 1.06 -9.23 6.85
CA GLU A 99 0.93 -10.58 7.42
C GLU A 99 2.14 -11.49 7.15
N LEU A 100 2.88 -11.20 6.07
CA LEU A 100 4.11 -11.90 5.69
C LEU A 100 5.40 -11.16 6.05
N ASN A 101 5.30 -10.08 6.85
CA ASN A 101 6.42 -9.20 7.22
C ASN A 101 7.21 -8.65 6.02
N MET A 102 6.53 -8.36 4.90
CA MET A 102 7.15 -7.78 3.70
C MET A 102 7.34 -6.26 3.86
N SER A 103 8.29 -5.86 4.71
CA SER A 103 8.56 -4.46 5.08
C SER A 103 8.84 -3.52 3.89
N ASN A 104 9.39 -4.03 2.78
CA ASN A 104 9.68 -3.24 1.58
C ASN A 104 8.51 -3.11 0.59
N PHE A 105 7.35 -3.72 0.88
CA PHE A 105 6.19 -3.68 0.00
C PHE A 105 5.52 -2.29 0.00
N GLY A 106 5.33 -1.72 1.19
CA GLY A 106 4.64 -0.44 1.39
C GLY A 106 5.44 0.79 0.93
N ASN A 107 6.77 0.77 1.04
CA ASN A 107 7.63 1.92 0.72
C ASN A 107 7.52 2.33 -0.75
N ARG A 108 7.48 1.37 -1.68
CA ARG A 108 7.37 1.68 -3.11
C ARG A 108 5.96 2.09 -3.55
N PHE A 109 4.93 1.75 -2.76
CA PHE A 109 3.54 2.11 -3.07
C PHE A 109 3.23 3.58 -2.78
N ALA A 110 3.86 4.13 -1.74
CA ALA A 110 3.72 5.54 -1.35
C ALA A 110 4.45 6.52 -2.28
N PHE A 111 5.36 6.03 -3.13
CA PHE A 111 6.20 6.84 -4.02
C PHE A 111 5.70 6.89 -5.48
N SER A 112 4.50 6.40 -5.79
CA SER A 112 3.94 6.58 -7.16
C SER A 112 3.62 8.06 -7.37
N PRO A 113 4.24 8.75 -8.35
CA PRO A 113 4.04 10.18 -8.60
C PRO A 113 2.58 10.56 -8.89
N PHE A 114 1.75 9.57 -9.21
CA PHE A 114 0.34 9.76 -9.55
C PHE A 114 -0.55 10.10 -8.35
N TYR A 115 -0.11 9.81 -7.12
CA TYR A 115 -0.88 10.12 -5.90
C TYR A 115 -0.98 11.62 -5.58
N HIS A 116 -0.19 12.46 -6.25
CA HIS A 116 -0.15 13.91 -5.97
C HIS A 116 -0.96 14.77 -6.96
N ARG A 117 -1.53 14.21 -8.04
CA ARG A 117 -2.14 15.01 -9.12
C ARG A 117 -3.67 15.12 -9.08
N VAL A 118 -4.34 14.41 -8.19
CA VAL A 118 -5.79 14.52 -8.02
C VAL A 118 -6.05 14.70 -6.54
N ASN A 119 -6.70 15.80 -6.16
CA ASN A 119 -7.10 16.17 -4.81
C ASN A 119 -8.01 15.09 -4.17
N TYR A 120 -7.43 13.96 -3.80
CA TYR A 120 -8.00 13.04 -2.84
C TYR A 120 -7.02 12.96 -1.69
N PRO A 121 -7.36 13.48 -0.50
CA PRO A 121 -6.71 13.03 0.70
C PRO A 121 -7.07 11.55 0.85
N VAL A 122 -6.25 10.69 0.25
CA VAL A 122 -6.15 9.30 0.66
C VAL A 122 -5.65 9.39 2.09
N LYS A 123 -6.58 9.46 3.05
CA LYS A 123 -6.28 9.23 4.46
C LYS A 123 -5.68 7.84 4.48
N HIS A 124 -4.36 7.80 4.48
CA HIS A 124 -3.65 6.56 4.66
C HIS A 124 -4.15 6.02 5.99
N ARG A 125 -4.70 4.81 6.00
CA ARG A 125 -5.09 4.12 7.24
C ARG A 125 -3.87 3.88 8.17
N LYS A 126 -2.67 4.26 7.71
CA LYS A 126 -1.42 4.35 8.45
C LYS A 126 -1.29 5.64 9.29
N ASP A 127 -2.07 6.68 8.98
CA ASP A 127 -2.14 7.91 9.80
C ASP A 127 -3.14 7.77 10.96
N LEU A 128 -4.01 6.75 10.89
CA LEU A 128 -4.87 6.32 12.03
C LEU A 128 -4.10 5.46 13.05
N PHE A 129 -2.92 4.98 12.68
CA PHE A 129 -1.97 4.30 13.56
C PHE A 129 -0.64 5.01 13.44
N GLY A 130 -0.56 6.22 14.01
CA GLY A 130 0.60 7.08 13.87
C GLY A 130 1.91 6.35 14.11
N ASP A 131 2.64 6.07 13.04
CA ASP A 131 4.09 6.06 13.02
C ASP A 131 4.61 6.10 11.57
N SER A 132 5.07 7.28 11.15
CA SER A 132 5.96 7.44 10.02
C SER A 132 7.22 8.20 10.43
N LYS A 133 7.84 7.82 11.54
CA LYS A 133 9.27 8.09 11.79
C LYS A 133 9.88 6.91 12.53
N LYS A 134 10.64 6.10 11.79
CA LYS A 134 11.57 5.08 12.31
C LYS A 134 12.08 5.43 13.73
N PRO A 135 11.75 4.66 14.78
CA PRO A 135 12.25 4.93 16.13
C PRO A 135 13.70 4.48 16.34
N ALA A 136 14.34 3.80 15.37
CA ALA A 136 15.72 3.32 15.51
C ALA A 136 16.74 4.47 15.75
N ASP A 137 16.49 5.65 15.18
CA ASP A 137 17.36 6.83 15.36
C ASP A 137 17.00 7.61 16.63
N VAL A 138 15.76 7.51 17.14
CA VAL A 138 15.33 8.20 18.38
C VAL A 138 15.78 7.43 19.62
N VAL A 139 15.63 6.09 19.62
CA VAL A 139 16.07 5.24 20.74
C VAL A 139 17.60 5.30 20.92
N SER A 140 18.36 5.42 19.83
CA SER A 140 19.81 5.61 19.90
C SER A 140 20.22 6.98 20.46
N ARG A 141 19.41 8.03 20.25
CA ARG A 141 19.70 9.41 20.70
C ARG A 141 19.34 9.68 22.15
N THR A 142 18.44 8.89 22.74
CA THR A 142 18.09 8.98 24.16
C THR A 142 18.82 7.97 25.02
N ALA A 143 19.54 7.02 24.43
CA ALA A 143 20.35 6.05 25.15
C ALA A 143 21.47 6.76 25.93
N GLY A 144 21.37 6.78 27.26
CA GLY A 144 22.36 7.40 28.15
C GLY A 144 22.05 8.84 28.59
N LEU A 145 20.91 9.42 28.17
CA LEU A 145 20.46 10.71 28.70
C LEU A 145 19.70 10.51 30.03
N ASP A 146 19.96 11.40 30.99
CA ASP A 146 19.16 11.51 32.20
C ASP A 146 17.83 12.23 31.92
N ASN A 147 16.96 12.29 32.91
CA ASN A 147 15.64 12.92 32.75
C ASN A 147 15.73 14.39 32.31
N GLN A 148 16.79 15.11 32.69
CA GLN A 148 17.02 16.48 32.23
C GLN A 148 17.45 16.53 30.75
N GLY A 149 18.35 15.63 30.33
CA GLY A 149 18.80 15.51 28.94
C GLY A 149 17.66 15.19 27.96
N ILE A 150 16.72 14.33 28.36
CA ILE A 150 15.54 13.99 27.55
C ILE A 150 14.63 15.21 27.34
N VAL A 151 14.37 15.98 28.41
CA VAL A 151 13.55 17.21 28.33
C VAL A 151 14.26 18.29 27.50
N GLY A 152 15.59 18.37 27.57
CA GLY A 152 16.40 19.25 26.73
C GLY A 152 16.23 18.93 25.23
N LEU A 153 16.37 17.65 24.86
CA LEU A 153 16.20 17.18 23.50
C LEU A 153 14.78 17.47 22.97
N GLN A 154 13.76 17.26 23.81
CA GLN A 154 12.37 17.56 23.46
C GLN A 154 12.18 19.05 23.13
N ARG A 155 12.73 19.96 23.94
CA ARG A 155 12.64 21.42 23.69
C ARG A 155 13.34 21.82 22.40
N GLN A 156 14.46 21.19 22.08
CA GLN A 156 15.20 21.45 20.85
C GLN A 156 14.41 21.05 19.60
N ILE A 157 13.75 19.88 19.65
CA ILE A 157 12.86 19.41 18.57
C ILE A 157 11.67 20.35 18.41
N MET A 158 11.06 20.81 19.51
CA MET A 158 9.93 21.75 19.47
C MET A 158 10.32 23.10 18.85
N ARG A 159 11.54 23.58 19.10
CA ARG A 159 12.03 24.83 18.49
C ARG A 159 12.34 24.70 17.00
N GLY A 160 12.83 23.53 16.56
CA GLY A 160 13.16 23.28 15.16
C GLY A 160 11.94 23.10 14.24
N MET A 161 10.73 22.89 14.78
CA MET A 161 9.48 22.80 14.00
C MET A 161 8.81 24.15 13.72
N LEU A 162 9.34 25.25 14.25
CA LEU A 162 8.78 26.61 14.11
C LEU A 162 9.51 27.48 13.05
N LEU A 163 10.38 26.89 12.24
CA LEU A 163 11.00 27.48 11.04
C LEU A 163 10.60 26.69 9.80
#